data_AF-A0A1Y2GVZ4-F1
#
_entry.id   AF-A0A1Y2GVZ4-F1
#
_cell.length_a   1.000
_cell.length_b   1.000
_cell.length_c   1.000
_cell.angle_alpha   90.00
_cell.angle_beta   90.00
_cell.angle_gamma   90.00
#
_symmetry.space_group_name_H-M   'P 1'
#
loop_
_entity.id
_entity.type
_entity.pdbx_description
1 polymer ?
#
loop_
_entity_poly.entity_id
_entity_poly.type
_entity_poly.pdbx_seq_one_letter_code
_entity_poly.pdbx_strand_id
1 'polypeptide(L)'
;MTFFEATCTAPVNIAVVKYWGKRDTSLILPTNSSLSVTLSQDQLHSKTTIRASADFTSDRLWLNGIEESIEKNKRLVACLRETRALRAQIEAKDESAPKLSGLKIHICSENNFPTAAGLASSASGYACLVYTLSKLFELPLNASDLSIVARQGSGSACRSLFGGFVAWEMGEKEDGSDSRAVQVAPETHWPDLQALICVVSDEKKGTSSTEGMQLTVKTSALLQHRIKNVVPKRMEEMIAAIHNKDFPRFAELTMQDSNQFHAVCLDTYPPIFYMNDISRAIIRIISEYNKDGIKAAYTFDAGPNAVIYAPQQNMREIYAILSHYFPGHAFEDSLGLKKNDTVHALPQNFDTRVSPVFSQGAVKQILHTKADDGPRVLDSAQYGLLNAEGLPKRLA
;
A
#
# COMPACT_ATOMS: atom_id res chain seq x y z
N MET A 1 33.84 11.88 9.22
CA MET A 1 32.69 12.75 8.91
C MET A 1 31.69 12.60 10.03
N THR A 2 31.25 13.72 10.62
CA THR A 2 30.14 13.70 11.58
C THR A 2 28.84 13.70 10.77
N PHE A 3 27.97 12.73 11.01
CA PHE A 3 26.70 12.61 10.32
C PHE A 3 25.62 12.06 11.25
N PHE A 4 24.36 12.30 10.87
CA PHE A 4 23.19 11.68 11.47
C PHE A 4 22.56 10.77 10.43
N GLU A 5 22.16 9.56 10.80
CA GLU A 5 21.61 8.60 9.85
C GLU A 5 20.50 7.77 10.49
N ALA A 6 19.42 7.59 9.73
CA ALA A 6 18.33 6.69 10.09
C ALA A 6 18.05 5.74 8.91
N THR A 7 17.76 4.48 9.22
CA THR A 7 17.30 3.48 8.27
C THR A 7 16.00 2.89 8.77
N CYS A 8 14.97 2.84 7.92
CA CYS A 8 13.69 2.24 8.27
C CYS A 8 13.14 1.41 7.11
N THR A 9 12.17 0.56 7.42
CA THR A 9 11.26 -0.06 6.45
C THR A 9 9.84 0.41 6.69
N ALA A 10 9.03 0.41 5.63
CA ALA A 10 7.58 0.61 5.75
C ALA A 10 6.82 -0.42 4.90
N PRO A 11 5.68 -0.91 5.41
CA PRO A 11 4.86 -1.91 4.74
C PRO A 11 4.07 -1.36 3.57
N VAL A 12 3.70 -2.25 2.66
CA VAL A 12 2.60 -2.03 1.71
C VAL A 12 1.26 -2.19 2.44
N ASN A 13 0.25 -1.44 2.02
CA ASN A 13 -1.15 -1.66 2.44
C ASN A 13 -2.05 -1.85 1.22
N ILE A 14 -3.10 -2.65 1.38
CA ILE A 14 -4.10 -2.91 0.33
C ILE A 14 -5.46 -2.42 0.81
N ALA A 15 -6.09 -1.56 0.01
CA ALA A 15 -7.38 -0.98 0.35
C ALA A 15 -8.51 -1.99 0.20
N VAL A 16 -9.33 -2.16 1.23
CA VAL A 16 -10.60 -2.90 1.21
C VAL A 16 -11.80 -1.98 1.03
N VAL A 17 -11.64 -0.69 1.38
CA VAL A 17 -12.50 0.42 0.93
C VAL A 17 -11.63 1.43 0.19
N LYS A 18 -11.91 1.64 -1.10
CA LYS A 18 -11.00 2.29 -2.04
C LYS A 18 -11.01 3.82 -1.94
N TYR A 19 -9.80 4.38 -1.89
CA TYR A 19 -9.54 5.79 -2.17
C TYR A 19 -9.45 6.02 -3.68
N TRP A 20 -10.37 6.80 -4.25
CA TRP A 20 -10.34 7.17 -5.66
C TRP A 20 -10.98 8.53 -5.91
N GLY A 21 -10.15 9.56 -5.94
CA GLY A 21 -10.57 10.94 -6.17
C GLY A 21 -10.00 11.87 -5.09
N LYS A 22 -9.62 13.08 -5.49
CA LYS A 22 -9.16 14.12 -4.57
C LYS A 22 -10.08 15.32 -4.67
N ARG A 23 -10.50 15.86 -3.52
CA ARG A 23 -11.14 17.16 -3.43
C ARG A 23 -10.12 18.31 -3.47
N ASP A 24 -8.90 18.05 -2.98
CA ASP A 24 -7.77 18.97 -3.09
C ASP A 24 -6.53 18.21 -3.59
N THR A 25 -5.97 18.66 -4.71
CA THR A 25 -4.80 18.02 -5.32
C THR A 25 -3.47 18.48 -4.77
N SER A 26 -3.43 19.65 -4.13
CA SER A 26 -2.24 20.25 -3.53
C SER A 26 -1.94 19.64 -2.15
N LEU A 27 -2.97 19.54 -1.31
CA LEU A 27 -2.90 18.95 0.03
C LEU A 27 -3.17 17.43 0.02
N ILE A 28 -3.55 16.89 -1.14
CA ILE A 28 -3.92 15.48 -1.35
C ILE A 28 -5.05 15.07 -0.40
N LEU A 29 -6.14 15.84 -0.42
CA LEU A 29 -7.34 15.55 0.38
C LEU A 29 -8.31 14.69 -0.44
N PRO A 30 -8.81 13.58 0.11
CA PRO A 30 -9.58 12.62 -0.68
C PRO A 30 -11.04 13.07 -0.80
N THR A 31 -11.76 12.53 -1.79
CA THR A 31 -13.21 12.73 -1.89
C THR A 31 -14.00 11.90 -0.87
N ASN A 32 -13.41 10.83 -0.36
CA ASN A 32 -14.03 9.92 0.61
C ASN A 32 -12.95 9.28 1.49
N SER A 33 -13.33 8.83 2.70
CA SER A 33 -12.46 8.02 3.55
C SER A 33 -12.15 6.67 2.89
N SER A 34 -11.11 6.00 3.35
CA SER A 34 -10.71 4.68 2.85
C SER A 34 -10.17 3.80 3.98
N LEU A 35 -10.15 2.49 3.78
CA LEU A 35 -9.68 1.53 4.78
C LEU A 35 -8.81 0.48 4.09
N SER A 36 -7.68 0.13 4.70
CA SER A 36 -6.74 -0.87 4.19
C SER A 36 -6.28 -1.86 5.25
N VAL A 37 -5.77 -3.00 4.79
CA VAL A 37 -4.99 -3.94 5.59
C VAL A 37 -3.51 -3.72 5.27
N THR A 38 -2.70 -3.49 6.30
CA THR A 38 -1.24 -3.42 6.21
C THR A 38 -0.66 -4.82 6.10
N LEU A 39 0.21 -5.06 5.11
CA LEU A 39 0.77 -6.38 4.81
C LEU A 39 2.16 -6.56 5.43
N SER A 40 2.59 -7.82 5.54
CA SER A 40 3.87 -8.16 6.16
C SER A 40 5.09 -7.60 5.44
N GLN A 41 5.93 -6.90 6.22
CA GLN A 41 7.20 -6.36 5.77
C GLN A 41 8.23 -7.45 5.49
N ASP A 42 8.06 -8.65 6.05
CA ASP A 42 8.94 -9.77 5.78
C ASP A 42 8.90 -10.18 4.30
N GLN A 43 7.85 -9.77 3.59
CA GLN A 43 7.64 -10.05 2.16
C GLN A 43 7.62 -8.81 1.29
N LEU A 44 6.93 -7.75 1.72
CA LEU A 44 6.72 -6.55 0.90
C LEU A 44 7.00 -5.30 1.72
N HIS A 45 8.15 -4.66 1.45
CA HIS A 45 8.51 -3.41 2.09
C HIS A 45 9.28 -2.46 1.16
N SER A 46 9.13 -1.18 1.46
CA SER A 46 10.10 -0.16 1.06
C SER A 46 11.12 -0.01 2.17
N LYS A 47 12.39 0.18 1.83
CA LYS A 47 13.47 0.48 2.77
C LYS A 47 14.12 1.80 2.39
N THR A 48 14.30 2.69 3.36
CA THR A 48 14.87 4.02 3.13
C THR A 48 15.93 4.32 4.18
N THR A 49 17.13 4.71 3.73
CA THR A 49 18.17 5.31 4.56
C THR A 49 18.30 6.79 4.22
N ILE A 50 18.35 7.63 5.25
CA ILE A 50 18.59 9.06 5.09
C ILE A 50 19.75 9.46 5.98
N ARG A 51 20.74 10.14 5.40
CA ARG A 51 21.87 10.72 6.13
C ARG A 51 21.86 12.23 5.99
N ALA A 52 22.05 12.94 7.11
CA ALA A 52 22.30 14.37 7.16
C ALA A 52 23.77 14.65 7.51
N SER A 53 24.40 15.59 6.80
CA SER A 53 25.77 16.02 7.08
C SER A 53 26.00 17.47 6.66
N ALA A 54 26.90 18.16 7.36
CA ALA A 54 27.38 19.47 6.98
C ALA A 54 28.29 19.43 5.73
N ASP A 55 28.85 18.26 5.41
CA ASP A 55 29.72 18.06 4.25
C ASP A 55 28.92 17.94 2.93
N PHE A 56 27.60 17.77 3.02
CA PHE A 56 26.72 17.67 1.84
C PHE A 56 26.33 19.06 1.33
N THR A 57 26.40 19.26 0.01
CA THR A 57 26.12 20.55 -0.64
C THR A 57 24.68 20.70 -1.14
N SER A 58 23.97 19.58 -1.33
CA SER A 58 22.60 19.54 -1.85
C SER A 58 21.82 18.35 -1.29
N ASP A 59 20.49 18.44 -1.35
CA ASP A 59 19.65 17.27 -1.07
C ASP A 59 19.65 16.37 -2.29
N ARG A 60 19.86 15.06 -2.09
CA ARG A 60 19.92 14.09 -3.19
C ARG A 60 19.09 12.87 -2.85
N LEU A 61 18.43 12.29 -3.85
CA LEU A 61 17.61 11.09 -3.69
C LEU A 61 17.97 10.05 -4.75
N TRP A 62 18.14 8.81 -4.32
CA TRP A 62 18.23 7.64 -5.19
C TRP A 62 17.10 6.68 -4.90
N LEU A 63 16.41 6.25 -5.96
CA LEU A 63 15.37 5.23 -5.91
C LEU A 63 15.82 4.03 -6.74
N ASN A 64 15.98 2.87 -6.08
CA ASN A 64 16.46 1.64 -6.71
C ASN A 64 17.78 1.83 -7.50
N GLY A 65 18.71 2.62 -6.95
CA GLY A 65 20.02 2.88 -7.56
C GLY A 65 20.04 3.99 -8.63
N ILE A 66 18.89 4.57 -9.00
CA ILE A 66 18.79 5.67 -9.96
C ILE A 66 18.59 6.98 -9.22
N GLU A 67 19.34 8.01 -9.57
CA GLU A 67 19.19 9.35 -8.99
C GLU A 67 17.96 10.06 -9.53
N GLU A 68 17.16 10.63 -8.63
CA GLU A 68 15.91 11.33 -8.92
C GLU A 68 16.01 12.81 -8.54
N SER A 69 15.42 13.68 -9.36
CA SER A 69 15.38 15.12 -9.02
C SER A 69 14.30 15.41 -7.99
N ILE A 70 14.75 15.89 -6.82
CA ILE A 70 13.86 16.31 -5.73
C ILE A 70 13.06 17.55 -6.15
N GLU A 71 13.71 18.54 -6.77
CA GLU A 71 13.11 19.85 -7.08
C GLU A 71 11.97 19.75 -8.08
N LYS A 72 12.03 18.76 -8.99
CA LYS A 72 10.98 18.51 -9.98
C LYS A 72 9.77 17.78 -9.37
N ASN A 73 9.91 17.19 -8.19
CA ASN A 73 8.86 16.44 -7.53
C ASN A 73 8.24 17.22 -6.36
N LYS A 74 7.16 17.94 -6.66
CA LYS A 74 6.41 18.76 -5.69
C LYS A 74 6.02 18.01 -4.41
N ARG A 75 5.78 16.69 -4.52
CA ARG A 75 5.36 15.86 -3.37
C ARG A 75 6.52 15.55 -2.44
N LEU A 76 7.70 15.24 -2.99
CA LEU A 76 8.93 15.11 -2.20
C LEU A 76 9.29 16.43 -1.52
N VAL A 77 9.24 17.53 -2.27
CA VAL A 77 9.48 18.88 -1.73
C VAL A 77 8.54 19.19 -0.56
N ALA A 78 7.26 18.85 -0.66
CA ALA A 78 6.30 19.03 0.43
C ALA A 78 6.70 18.23 1.69
N CYS A 79 6.97 16.92 1.56
CA CYS A 79 7.38 16.11 2.71
C CYS A 79 8.65 16.63 3.39
N LEU A 80 9.66 17.02 2.61
CA LEU A 80 10.91 17.59 3.13
C LEU A 80 10.69 18.93 3.82
N ARG A 81 9.89 19.82 3.22
CA ARG A 81 9.54 21.12 3.81
C ARG A 81 8.84 20.94 5.15
N GLU A 82 7.80 20.12 5.22
CA GLU A 82 7.02 19.93 6.44
C GLU A 82 7.86 19.32 7.57
N THR A 83 8.62 18.26 7.28
CA THR A 83 9.48 17.61 8.30
C THR A 83 10.60 18.54 8.79
N ARG A 84 11.22 19.33 7.90
CA ARG A 84 12.22 20.34 8.31
C ARG A 84 11.61 21.47 9.12
N ALA A 85 10.42 21.95 8.76
CA ALA A 85 9.72 22.99 9.51
C ALA A 85 9.42 22.52 10.95
N LEU A 86 8.96 21.27 11.10
CA LEU A 86 8.75 20.66 12.42
C LEU A 86 10.06 20.58 13.22
N ARG A 87 11.16 20.15 12.59
CA ARG A 87 12.47 20.12 13.26
C ARG A 87 12.96 21.51 13.65
N ALA A 88 12.82 22.50 12.78
CA ALA A 88 13.23 23.87 13.06
C ALA A 88 12.48 24.47 14.26
N GLN A 89 11.20 24.11 14.46
CA GLN A 89 10.44 24.51 15.65
C GLN A 89 11.01 23.91 16.94
N ILE A 90 11.53 22.69 16.91
CA ILE A 90 12.21 22.05 18.05
C ILE A 90 13.52 22.78 18.34
N GLU A 91 14.34 22.98 17.30
CA GLU A 91 15.65 23.66 17.40
C GLU A 91 15.57 25.13 17.83
N ALA A 92 14.43 25.78 17.60
CA ALA A 92 14.17 27.15 18.06
C ALA A 92 13.71 27.19 19.54
N LYS A 93 13.13 26.10 20.06
CA LYS A 93 12.69 26.00 21.46
C LYS A 93 13.78 25.44 22.38
N ASP A 94 14.70 24.66 21.83
CA ASP A 94 15.81 24.06 22.55
C ASP A 94 17.13 24.37 21.83
N GLU A 95 17.91 25.28 22.39
CA GLU A 95 19.22 25.66 21.84
C GLU A 95 20.23 24.50 21.85
N SER A 96 20.06 23.53 22.75
CA SER A 96 20.93 22.36 22.86
C SER A 96 20.65 21.28 21.80
N ALA A 97 19.48 21.34 21.15
CA ALA A 97 19.12 20.39 20.10
C ALA A 97 20.06 20.54 18.88
N PRO A 98 20.54 19.42 18.30
CA PRO A 98 21.34 19.44 17.06
C PRO A 98 20.63 20.21 15.94
N LYS A 99 21.35 21.05 15.19
CA LYS A 99 20.78 21.86 14.09
C LYS A 99 20.65 21.06 12.78
N LEU A 100 19.77 20.05 12.79
CA LEU A 100 19.51 19.13 11.69
C LEU A 100 18.65 19.73 10.57
N SER A 101 17.74 20.65 10.90
CA SER A 101 16.78 21.20 9.92
C SER A 101 17.45 21.88 8.72
N GLY A 102 18.61 22.51 8.97
CA GLY A 102 19.42 23.19 7.96
C GLY A 102 20.40 22.29 7.20
N LEU A 103 20.63 21.05 7.65
CA LEU A 103 21.56 20.15 7.00
C LEU A 103 21.01 19.62 5.66
N LYS A 104 21.93 19.41 4.73
CA LYS A 104 21.61 18.70 3.48
C LYS A 104 21.55 17.21 3.73
N ILE A 105 20.67 16.54 2.99
CA ILE A 105 20.39 15.12 3.18
C ILE A 105 20.61 14.32 1.90
N HIS A 106 21.18 13.13 2.06
CA HIS A 106 21.21 12.11 1.02
C HIS A 106 20.20 11.01 1.41
N ILE A 107 19.30 10.69 0.49
CA ILE A 107 18.22 9.73 0.66
C ILE A 107 18.45 8.57 -0.30
N CYS A 108 18.61 7.36 0.19
CA CYS A 108 18.61 6.17 -0.67
C CYS A 108 17.42 5.29 -0.28
N SER A 109 16.61 4.91 -1.28
CA SER A 109 15.44 4.07 -1.07
C SER A 109 15.41 2.92 -2.07
N GLU A 110 14.98 1.75 -1.62
CA GLU A 110 14.73 0.59 -2.47
C GLU A 110 13.42 -0.12 -2.08
N ASN A 111 12.84 -0.88 -3.01
CA ASN A 111 11.73 -1.79 -2.74
C ASN A 111 12.22 -3.23 -2.98
N ASN A 112 11.79 -4.18 -2.15
CA ASN A 112 12.08 -5.60 -2.38
C ASN A 112 11.07 -6.26 -3.36
N PHE A 113 10.18 -5.47 -3.97
CA PHE A 113 9.22 -5.89 -4.98
C PHE A 113 9.28 -4.99 -6.22
N PRO A 114 8.89 -5.48 -7.42
CA PRO A 114 8.97 -4.68 -8.63
C PRO A 114 8.12 -3.41 -8.52
N THR A 115 8.74 -2.25 -8.77
CA THR A 115 8.07 -0.95 -8.62
C THR A 115 6.84 -0.81 -9.52
N ALA A 116 6.83 -1.52 -10.65
CA ALA A 116 5.74 -1.55 -11.64
C ALA A 116 4.65 -2.62 -11.38
N ALA A 117 4.82 -3.53 -10.40
CA ALA A 117 3.87 -4.60 -10.08
C ALA A 117 2.54 -4.12 -9.47
N GLY A 118 2.22 -2.83 -9.51
CA GLY A 118 0.91 -2.33 -9.06
C GLY A 118 0.63 -2.48 -7.55
N LEU A 119 1.56 -3.01 -6.75
CA LEU A 119 1.45 -3.24 -5.30
C LEU A 119 1.69 -1.98 -4.46
N ALA A 120 1.11 -0.85 -4.88
CA ALA A 120 1.17 0.43 -4.15
C ALA A 120 2.59 0.89 -3.74
N SER A 121 3.61 0.69 -4.59
CA SER A 121 5.01 1.07 -4.34
C SER A 121 5.21 2.54 -3.90
N SER A 122 4.40 3.46 -4.43
CA SER A 122 4.43 4.86 -4.00
C SER A 122 3.91 5.04 -2.56
N ALA A 123 2.93 4.26 -2.11
CA ALA A 123 2.39 4.39 -0.76
C ALA A 123 3.43 3.99 0.30
N SER A 124 4.01 2.81 0.17
CA SER A 124 5.06 2.32 1.09
C SER A 124 6.32 3.20 0.99
N GLY A 125 6.70 3.65 -0.21
CA GLY A 125 7.89 4.50 -0.40
C GLY A 125 7.79 5.85 0.31
N TYR A 126 6.67 6.57 0.16
CA TYR A 126 6.49 7.85 0.88
C TYR A 126 6.26 7.66 2.38
N ALA A 127 5.62 6.57 2.80
CA ALA A 127 5.50 6.23 4.21
C ALA A 127 6.88 5.99 4.83
N CYS A 128 7.73 5.22 4.15
CA CYS A 128 9.10 4.96 4.59
C CYS A 128 9.93 6.24 4.61
N LEU A 129 9.86 7.07 3.57
CA LEU A 129 10.54 8.36 3.53
C LEU A 129 10.18 9.23 4.74
N VAL A 130 8.89 9.46 4.96
CA VAL A 130 8.40 10.35 6.03
C VAL A 130 8.69 9.78 7.40
N TYR A 131 8.58 8.46 7.58
CA TYR A 131 8.97 7.80 8.82
C TYR A 131 10.47 7.90 9.09
N THR A 132 11.33 7.65 8.10
CA THR A 132 12.78 7.79 8.25
C THR A 132 13.18 9.25 8.51
N LEU A 133 12.56 10.23 7.85
CA LEU A 133 12.75 11.66 8.15
C LEU A 133 12.36 11.98 9.59
N SER A 134 11.24 11.45 10.07
CA SER A 134 10.80 11.63 11.46
C SER A 134 11.80 11.07 12.45
N LYS A 135 12.46 9.94 12.15
CA LYS A 135 13.51 9.36 13.00
C LYS A 135 14.81 10.14 12.93
N LEU A 136 15.25 10.51 11.72
CA LEU A 136 16.44 11.33 11.52
C LEU A 136 16.35 12.68 12.24
N PHE A 137 15.19 13.34 12.14
CA PHE A 137 14.94 14.63 12.76
C PHE A 137 14.37 14.53 14.18
N GLU A 138 14.25 13.34 14.75
CA GLU A 138 13.78 13.12 16.13
C GLU A 138 12.44 13.83 16.42
N LEU A 139 11.51 13.78 15.46
CA LEU A 139 10.22 14.48 15.60
C LEU A 139 9.35 13.76 16.64
N PRO A 140 8.81 14.47 17.65
CA PRO A 140 7.98 13.89 18.71
C PRO A 140 6.51 13.72 18.26
N LEU A 141 6.30 13.15 17.06
CA LEU A 141 4.98 12.93 16.49
C LEU A 141 4.53 11.49 16.68
N ASN A 142 3.25 11.31 17.00
CA ASN A 142 2.61 10.01 16.86
C ASN A 142 2.36 9.69 15.37
N ALA A 143 2.04 8.44 15.07
CA ALA A 143 1.83 7.99 13.70
C ALA A 143 0.67 8.70 12.99
N SER A 144 -0.37 9.15 13.71
CA SER A 144 -1.52 9.83 13.11
C SER A 144 -1.13 11.24 12.65
N ASP A 145 -0.41 11.99 13.46
CA ASP A 145 0.05 13.33 13.09
C ASP A 145 1.11 13.27 11.98
N LEU A 146 2.02 12.28 12.03
CA LEU A 146 2.99 12.05 10.96
C LEU A 146 2.30 11.67 9.63
N SER A 147 1.13 11.04 9.70
CA SER A 147 0.35 10.63 8.51
C SER A 147 -0.13 11.80 7.67
N ILE A 148 -0.31 12.99 8.27
CA ILE A 148 -0.65 14.23 7.57
C ILE A 148 0.46 14.63 6.59
N VAL A 149 1.73 14.41 6.98
CA VAL A 149 2.89 14.67 6.12
C VAL A 149 3.01 13.59 5.04
N ALA A 150 2.85 12.31 5.40
CA ALA A 150 2.90 11.20 4.44
C ALA A 150 1.82 11.32 3.35
N ARG A 151 0.62 11.79 3.72
CA ARG A 151 -0.49 12.06 2.79
C ARG A 151 -0.11 13.00 1.66
N GLN A 152 0.61 14.08 1.95
CA GLN A 152 1.05 15.06 0.95
C GLN A 152 2.09 14.50 -0.03
N GLY A 153 2.82 13.46 0.39
CA GLY A 153 3.73 12.70 -0.47
C GLY A 153 3.00 11.76 -1.41
N SER A 154 2.11 10.95 -0.84
CA SER A 154 1.21 10.06 -1.57
C SER A 154 0.02 9.75 -0.67
N GLY A 155 -1.21 10.04 -1.11
CA GLY A 155 -2.39 9.99 -0.23
C GLY A 155 -2.50 8.71 0.59
N SER A 156 -2.41 7.55 -0.06
CA SER A 156 -2.47 6.24 0.61
C SER A 156 -1.25 5.87 1.46
N ALA A 157 -0.15 6.64 1.40
CA ALA A 157 1.02 6.43 2.27
C ALA A 157 0.69 6.68 3.74
N CYS A 158 -0.28 7.56 4.04
CA CYS A 158 -0.70 7.82 5.41
C CYS A 158 -1.12 6.53 6.15
N ARG A 159 -1.75 5.58 5.45
CA ARG A 159 -2.21 4.32 6.03
C ARG A 159 -1.07 3.34 6.30
N SER A 160 0.05 3.44 5.59
CA SER A 160 1.25 2.62 5.83
C SER A 160 2.07 3.05 7.04
N LEU A 161 1.65 4.08 7.80
CA LEU A 161 2.28 4.44 9.08
C LEU A 161 1.77 3.61 10.27
N PHE A 162 0.78 2.74 10.05
CA PHE A 162 0.21 1.86 11.07
C PHE A 162 0.21 0.41 10.59
N GLY A 163 0.25 -0.52 11.56
CA GLY A 163 0.00 -1.94 11.34
C GLY A 163 -1.49 -2.30 11.38
N GLY A 164 -1.80 -3.53 10.98
CA GLY A 164 -3.15 -4.09 11.05
C GLY A 164 -4.13 -3.47 10.06
N PHE A 165 -5.24 -2.96 10.59
CA PHE A 165 -6.34 -2.37 9.83
C PHE A 165 -6.34 -0.86 10.04
N VAL A 166 -6.30 -0.10 8.94
CA VAL A 166 -6.01 1.33 8.99
C VAL A 166 -7.02 2.09 8.14
N ALA A 167 -7.69 3.05 8.75
CA ALA A 167 -8.55 4.00 8.04
C ALA A 167 -7.75 5.26 7.72
N TRP A 168 -7.99 5.83 6.55
CA TRP A 168 -7.70 7.23 6.25
C TRP A 168 -9.02 7.99 6.30
N GLU A 169 -9.16 8.83 7.33
CA GLU A 169 -10.28 9.73 7.50
C GLU A 169 -10.14 10.89 6.52
N MET A 170 -11.20 11.17 5.76
CA MET A 170 -11.12 12.22 4.74
C MET A 170 -10.94 13.63 5.30
N GLY A 171 -11.31 13.86 6.56
CA GLY A 171 -11.35 15.18 7.17
C GLY A 171 -12.38 16.12 6.52
N GLU A 172 -12.71 17.18 7.22
CA GLU A 172 -13.66 18.22 6.82
C GLU A 172 -12.98 19.59 6.67
N LYS A 173 -11.84 19.80 7.34
CA LYS A 173 -11.12 21.08 7.29
C LYS A 173 -10.42 21.29 5.95
N GLU A 174 -10.43 22.54 5.48
CA GLU A 174 -9.78 22.96 4.24
C GLU A 174 -8.25 22.90 4.32
N ASP A 175 -7.69 23.13 5.51
CA ASP A 175 -6.24 23.01 5.77
C ASP A 175 -5.76 21.54 5.81
N GLY A 176 -6.70 20.59 5.83
CA GLY A 176 -6.42 19.17 5.88
C GLY A 176 -5.83 18.67 7.19
N SER A 177 -5.87 19.46 8.27
CA SER A 177 -5.30 19.08 9.57
C SER A 177 -5.99 17.87 10.22
N ASP A 178 -7.21 17.55 9.80
CA ASP A 178 -8.02 16.42 10.27
C ASP A 178 -8.10 15.27 9.25
N SER A 179 -7.50 15.41 8.06
CA SER A 179 -7.42 14.33 7.08
C SER A 179 -6.21 13.44 7.35
N ARG A 180 -6.35 12.46 8.25
CA ARG A 180 -5.24 11.64 8.76
C ARG A 180 -5.58 10.16 8.82
N ALA A 181 -4.56 9.33 9.01
CA ALA A 181 -4.71 7.91 9.23
C ALA A 181 -4.95 7.59 10.72
N VAL A 182 -5.79 6.61 10.98
CA VAL A 182 -6.10 6.07 12.30
C VAL A 182 -6.10 4.54 12.25
N GLN A 183 -5.57 3.90 13.28
CA GLN A 183 -5.62 2.45 13.40
C GLN A 183 -7.02 2.03 13.87
N VAL A 184 -7.68 1.20 13.07
CA VAL A 184 -8.97 0.58 13.39
C VAL A 184 -8.76 -0.62 14.31
N ALA A 185 -7.78 -1.47 13.99
CA ALA A 185 -7.39 -2.59 14.83
C ALA A 185 -5.92 -2.97 14.55
N PRO A 186 -5.15 -3.40 15.56
CA PRO A 186 -3.78 -3.88 15.35
C PRO A 186 -3.77 -5.22 14.60
N GLU A 187 -2.61 -5.59 14.05
CA GLU A 187 -2.40 -6.87 13.35
C GLU A 187 -2.68 -8.09 14.24
N THR A 188 -2.44 -7.96 15.56
CA THR A 188 -2.76 -8.99 16.56
C THR A 188 -4.26 -9.20 16.77
N HIS A 189 -5.11 -8.28 16.31
CA HIS A 189 -6.57 -8.41 16.45
C HIS A 189 -7.10 -9.58 15.64
N TRP A 190 -6.68 -9.74 14.38
CA TRP A 190 -7.24 -10.75 13.46
C TRP A 190 -6.13 -11.59 12.80
N PRO A 191 -5.40 -12.41 13.58
CA PRO A 191 -4.21 -13.12 13.09
C PRO A 191 -4.52 -14.20 12.02
N ASP A 192 -5.76 -14.69 12.00
CA ASP A 192 -6.20 -15.70 11.04
C ASP A 192 -6.44 -15.14 9.64
N LEU A 193 -6.54 -13.81 9.47
CA LEU A 193 -6.74 -13.19 8.17
C LEU A 193 -5.42 -13.16 7.39
N GLN A 194 -5.37 -13.93 6.31
CA GLN A 194 -4.22 -14.03 5.43
C GLN A 194 -4.58 -13.48 4.04
N ALA A 195 -3.58 -13.32 3.18
CA ALA A 195 -3.76 -12.86 1.80
C ALA A 195 -2.88 -13.63 0.81
N LEU A 196 -3.43 -13.94 -0.37
CA LEU A 196 -2.69 -14.36 -1.55
C LEU A 196 -2.68 -13.22 -2.57
N ILE A 197 -1.50 -12.83 -3.05
CA ILE A 197 -1.34 -11.80 -4.08
C ILE A 197 -0.97 -12.48 -5.39
N CYS A 198 -1.85 -12.42 -6.37
CA CYS A 198 -1.61 -12.94 -7.72
C CYS A 198 -1.03 -11.82 -8.59
N VAL A 199 0.27 -11.92 -8.90
CA VAL A 199 0.97 -11.01 -9.81
C VAL A 199 0.68 -11.44 -11.25
N VAL A 200 -0.30 -10.77 -11.87
CA VAL A 200 -0.74 -10.98 -13.26
C VAL A 200 0.18 -10.25 -14.23
N SER A 201 0.53 -9.00 -13.91
CA SER A 201 1.44 -8.18 -14.71
C SER A 201 2.30 -7.28 -13.83
N ASP A 202 3.53 -7.06 -14.28
CA ASP A 202 4.51 -6.10 -13.77
C ASP A 202 4.79 -4.99 -14.81
N GLU A 203 4.00 -4.92 -15.87
CA GLU A 203 4.14 -3.89 -16.89
C GLU A 203 3.70 -2.51 -16.37
N LYS A 204 4.25 -1.45 -16.97
CA LYS A 204 3.85 -0.09 -16.63
C LYS A 204 2.36 0.11 -16.94
N LYS A 205 1.64 0.66 -15.97
CA LYS A 205 0.23 1.03 -16.10
C LYS A 205 0.03 1.97 -17.28
N GLY A 206 -0.99 1.72 -18.10
CA GLY A 206 -1.37 2.65 -19.18
C GLY A 206 -1.79 4.03 -18.65
N THR A 207 -2.63 4.06 -17.61
CA THR A 207 -3.05 5.31 -16.93
C THR A 207 -2.60 5.31 -15.48
N SER A 208 -1.85 6.35 -15.08
CA SER A 208 -1.40 6.48 -13.67
C SER A 208 -2.60 6.69 -12.74
N SER A 209 -2.50 6.24 -11.49
CA SER A 209 -3.58 6.43 -10.51
C SER A 209 -3.91 7.90 -10.26
N THR A 210 -2.91 8.80 -10.32
CA THR A 210 -3.14 10.25 -10.09
C THR A 210 -3.98 10.86 -11.19
N GLU A 211 -3.61 10.59 -12.44
CA GLU A 211 -4.32 11.08 -13.62
C GLU A 211 -5.71 10.45 -13.69
N GLY A 212 -5.78 9.11 -13.57
CA GLY A 212 -7.02 8.36 -13.66
C GLY A 212 -8.06 8.83 -12.66
N MET A 213 -7.70 8.97 -11.38
CA MET A 213 -8.68 9.37 -10.37
C MET A 213 -9.19 10.81 -10.53
N GLN A 214 -8.37 11.70 -11.10
CA GLN A 214 -8.81 13.07 -11.38
C GLN A 214 -9.66 13.15 -12.63
N LEU A 215 -9.39 12.31 -13.63
CA LEU A 215 -10.28 12.15 -14.76
C LEU A 215 -11.64 11.60 -14.32
N THR A 216 -11.66 10.56 -13.48
CA THR A 216 -12.91 10.03 -12.90
C THR A 216 -13.68 11.09 -12.14
N VAL A 217 -13.02 11.91 -11.31
CA VAL A 217 -13.66 13.04 -10.61
C VAL A 217 -14.34 14.01 -11.57
N LYS A 218 -13.71 14.27 -12.72
CA LYS A 218 -14.21 15.23 -13.71
C LYS A 218 -15.36 14.69 -14.55
N THR A 219 -15.37 13.39 -14.87
CA THR A 219 -16.24 12.87 -15.94
C THR A 219 -17.21 11.78 -15.50
N SER A 220 -16.96 11.06 -14.40
CA SER A 220 -17.84 9.97 -13.97
C SER A 220 -19.05 10.53 -13.21
N ALA A 221 -20.24 10.31 -13.77
CA ALA A 221 -21.50 10.63 -13.09
C ALA A 221 -21.74 9.71 -11.89
N LEU A 222 -21.29 8.45 -11.97
CA LEU A 222 -21.47 7.46 -10.90
C LEU A 222 -20.60 7.74 -9.67
N LEU A 223 -19.44 8.38 -9.83
CA LEU A 223 -18.53 8.67 -8.71
C LEU A 223 -19.20 9.52 -7.62
N GLN A 224 -20.04 10.49 -8.00
CA GLN A 224 -20.69 11.38 -7.03
C GLN A 224 -21.63 10.63 -6.08
N HIS A 225 -22.37 9.65 -6.63
CA HIS A 225 -23.22 8.79 -5.80
C HIS A 225 -22.38 7.88 -4.91
N ARG A 226 -21.28 7.31 -5.43
CA ARG A 226 -20.33 6.50 -4.65
C ARG A 226 -19.80 7.27 -3.43
N ILE A 227 -19.33 8.50 -3.65
CA ILE A 227 -18.76 9.35 -2.59
C ILE A 227 -19.81 9.66 -1.51
N LYS A 228 -21.01 10.08 -1.90
CA LYS A 228 -22.01 10.61 -0.96
C LYS A 228 -22.79 9.52 -0.23
N ASN A 229 -23.12 8.43 -0.91
CA ASN A 229 -24.13 7.47 -0.42
C ASN A 229 -23.59 6.06 -0.17
N VAL A 230 -22.46 5.69 -0.78
CA VAL A 230 -21.95 4.32 -0.72
C VAL A 230 -20.80 4.19 0.25
N VAL A 231 -19.75 4.99 0.06
CA VAL A 231 -18.51 4.85 0.86
C VAL A 231 -18.73 5.13 2.36
N PRO A 232 -19.48 6.16 2.79
CA PRO A 232 -19.69 6.41 4.23
C PRO A 232 -20.27 5.19 4.95
N LYS A 233 -21.34 4.61 4.40
CA LYS A 233 -21.96 3.39 4.93
C LYS A 233 -21.00 2.19 4.91
N ARG A 234 -20.26 2.00 3.83
CA ARG A 234 -19.27 0.90 3.74
C ARG A 234 -18.13 1.05 4.74
N MET A 235 -17.69 2.28 5.05
CA MET A 235 -16.67 2.50 6.08
C MET A 235 -17.18 2.05 7.45
N GLU A 236 -18.38 2.46 7.84
CA GLU A 236 -19.00 2.05 9.10
C GLU A 236 -19.13 0.52 9.20
N GLU A 237 -19.70 -0.10 8.17
CA GLU A 237 -19.92 -1.55 8.13
C GLU A 237 -18.60 -2.34 8.07
N MET A 238 -17.58 -1.85 7.37
CA MET A 238 -16.26 -2.49 7.30
C MET A 238 -15.54 -2.42 8.64
N ILE A 239 -15.59 -1.26 9.32
CA ILE A 239 -15.03 -1.11 10.67
C ILE A 239 -15.72 -2.07 11.64
N ALA A 240 -17.04 -2.16 11.61
CA ALA A 240 -17.79 -3.12 12.42
C ALA A 240 -17.41 -4.57 12.12
N ALA A 241 -17.29 -4.94 10.84
CA ALA A 241 -16.87 -6.28 10.43
C ALA A 241 -15.46 -6.63 10.94
N ILE A 242 -14.53 -5.67 10.91
CA ILE A 242 -13.17 -5.85 11.44
C ILE A 242 -13.19 -6.05 12.96
N HIS A 243 -13.90 -5.21 13.70
CA HIS A 243 -13.97 -5.34 15.16
C HIS A 243 -14.59 -6.69 15.59
N ASN A 244 -15.61 -7.15 14.87
CA ASN A 244 -16.31 -8.40 15.16
C ASN A 244 -15.64 -9.64 14.53
N LYS A 245 -14.57 -9.47 13.75
CA LYS A 245 -13.95 -10.54 12.94
C LYS A 245 -14.96 -11.27 12.04
N ASP A 246 -15.94 -10.54 11.53
CA ASP A 246 -16.99 -11.04 10.64
C ASP A 246 -16.42 -11.16 9.22
N PHE A 247 -15.79 -12.31 8.94
CA PHE A 247 -15.18 -12.56 7.63
C PHE A 247 -16.20 -12.49 6.48
N PRO A 248 -17.39 -13.12 6.56
CA PRO A 248 -18.40 -13.00 5.50
C PRO A 248 -18.72 -11.54 5.15
N ARG A 249 -18.97 -10.68 6.14
CA ARG A 249 -19.28 -9.27 5.88
C ARG A 249 -18.08 -8.50 5.35
N PHE A 250 -16.90 -8.69 5.93
CA PHE A 250 -15.65 -8.12 5.45
C PHE A 250 -15.40 -8.46 3.97
N ALA A 251 -15.60 -9.73 3.61
CA ALA A 251 -15.36 -10.24 2.28
C ALA A 251 -16.34 -9.70 1.24
N GLU A 252 -17.63 -9.66 1.59
CA GLU A 252 -18.67 -9.08 0.74
C GLU A 252 -18.37 -7.60 0.43
N LEU A 253 -18.11 -6.80 1.48
CA LEU A 253 -17.81 -5.37 1.34
C LEU A 253 -16.55 -5.14 0.50
N THR A 254 -15.50 -5.93 0.73
CA THR A 254 -14.23 -5.84 0.00
C THR A 254 -14.41 -6.08 -1.50
N MET A 255 -15.14 -7.14 -1.87
CA MET A 255 -15.41 -7.47 -3.27
C MET A 255 -16.32 -6.42 -3.93
N GLN A 256 -17.39 -6.00 -3.24
CA GLN A 256 -18.32 -4.99 -3.76
C GLN A 256 -17.65 -3.63 -3.96
N ASP A 257 -16.75 -3.22 -3.06
CA ASP A 257 -16.06 -1.94 -3.17
C ASP A 257 -14.97 -1.96 -4.23
N SER A 258 -14.24 -3.07 -4.37
CA SER A 258 -13.36 -3.31 -5.52
C SER A 258 -14.12 -3.18 -6.84
N ASN A 259 -15.24 -3.87 -6.98
CA ASN A 259 -16.05 -3.85 -8.21
C ASN A 259 -16.57 -2.45 -8.53
N GLN A 260 -17.09 -1.73 -7.53
CA GLN A 260 -17.61 -0.38 -7.74
C GLN A 260 -16.50 0.63 -8.06
N PHE A 261 -15.30 0.47 -7.50
CA PHE A 261 -14.13 1.26 -7.88
C PHE A 261 -13.80 1.07 -9.38
N HIS A 262 -13.76 -0.17 -9.87
CA HIS A 262 -13.53 -0.42 -11.29
C HIS A 262 -14.72 0.00 -12.16
N ALA A 263 -15.94 0.01 -11.63
CA ALA A 263 -17.11 0.53 -12.33
C ALA A 263 -17.04 2.05 -12.55
N VAL A 264 -16.57 2.84 -11.57
CA VAL A 264 -16.38 4.29 -11.78
C VAL A 264 -15.19 4.58 -12.69
N CYS A 265 -14.18 3.71 -12.72
CA CYS A 265 -13.12 3.75 -13.74
C CYS A 265 -13.71 3.52 -15.16
N LEU A 266 -14.63 2.58 -15.31
CA LEU A 266 -15.30 2.30 -16.58
C LEU A 266 -16.26 3.44 -17.00
N ASP A 267 -16.91 4.10 -16.05
CA ASP A 267 -17.78 5.27 -16.25
C ASP A 267 -16.99 6.58 -16.52
N THR A 268 -15.67 6.54 -16.43
CA THR A 268 -14.80 7.68 -16.77
C THR A 268 -14.75 7.87 -18.30
N TYR A 269 -14.51 9.09 -18.79
CA TYR A 269 -14.37 9.35 -20.24
C TYR A 269 -13.04 10.07 -20.57
N PRO A 270 -12.15 9.46 -21.39
CA PRO A 270 -12.19 8.07 -21.87
C PRO A 270 -12.20 7.02 -20.74
N PRO A 271 -12.73 5.81 -20.97
CA PRO A 271 -12.82 4.77 -19.95
C PRO A 271 -11.45 4.26 -19.52
N ILE A 272 -11.32 3.95 -18.23
CA ILE A 272 -10.09 3.43 -17.65
C ILE A 272 -10.28 1.93 -17.38
N PHE A 273 -9.41 1.12 -17.95
CA PHE A 273 -9.38 -0.33 -17.76
C PHE A 273 -8.13 -0.75 -16.99
N TYR A 274 -8.31 -1.16 -15.74
CA TYR A 274 -7.23 -1.72 -14.91
C TYR A 274 -7.25 -3.24 -14.86
N MET A 275 -8.44 -3.84 -14.75
CA MET A 275 -8.62 -5.28 -14.78
C MET A 275 -8.57 -5.81 -16.20
N ASN A 276 -7.91 -6.97 -16.39
CA ASN A 276 -7.86 -7.70 -17.65
C ASN A 276 -8.62 -9.04 -17.55
N ASP A 277 -8.49 -9.89 -18.55
CA ASP A 277 -9.21 -11.17 -18.59
C ASP A 277 -8.75 -12.16 -17.51
N ILE A 278 -7.49 -12.08 -17.06
CA ILE A 278 -6.99 -12.86 -15.92
C ILE A 278 -7.64 -12.37 -14.62
N SER A 279 -7.74 -11.05 -14.42
CA SER A 279 -8.47 -10.48 -13.28
C SER A 279 -9.92 -10.97 -13.24
N ARG A 280 -10.60 -10.96 -14.39
CA ARG A 280 -12.00 -11.44 -14.52
C ARG A 280 -12.12 -12.94 -14.26
N ALA A 281 -11.12 -13.73 -14.66
CA ALA A 281 -11.07 -15.16 -14.35
C ALA A 281 -10.97 -15.41 -12.85
N ILE A 282 -10.08 -14.70 -12.15
CA ILE A 282 -9.96 -14.79 -10.69
C ILE A 282 -11.28 -14.44 -10.00
N ILE A 283 -12.00 -13.41 -10.48
CA ILE A 283 -13.33 -13.06 -9.96
C ILE A 283 -14.30 -14.23 -10.09
N ARG A 284 -14.40 -14.87 -11.26
CA ARG A 284 -15.30 -16.02 -11.48
C ARG A 284 -14.93 -17.21 -10.59
N ILE A 285 -13.63 -17.51 -10.50
CA ILE A 285 -13.08 -18.61 -9.69
C ILE A 285 -13.41 -18.42 -8.20
N ILE A 286 -13.16 -17.22 -7.65
CA ILE A 286 -13.45 -16.93 -6.25
C ILE A 286 -14.96 -16.87 -5.98
N SER A 287 -15.74 -16.37 -6.95
CA SER A 287 -17.21 -16.36 -6.81
C SER A 287 -17.79 -17.77 -6.76
N GLU A 288 -17.27 -18.68 -7.59
CA GLU A 288 -17.62 -20.10 -7.56
C GLU A 288 -17.19 -20.76 -6.24
N TYR A 289 -15.97 -20.46 -5.77
CA TYR A 289 -15.48 -20.98 -4.49
C TYR A 289 -16.38 -20.60 -3.30
N ASN A 290 -16.99 -19.42 -3.39
CA ASN A 290 -17.87 -18.83 -2.39
C ASN A 290 -19.34 -19.27 -2.49
N LYS A 291 -19.74 -20.05 -3.51
CA LYS A 291 -21.17 -20.31 -3.79
C LYS A 291 -21.94 -20.95 -2.63
N ASP A 292 -21.26 -21.80 -1.85
CA ASP A 292 -21.82 -22.52 -0.69
C ASP A 292 -21.47 -21.82 0.64
N GLY A 293 -21.00 -20.59 0.60
CA GLY A 293 -20.58 -19.79 1.76
C GLY A 293 -19.33 -18.97 1.48
N ILE A 294 -19.31 -17.72 1.98
CA ILE A 294 -18.20 -16.78 1.75
C ILE A 294 -16.93 -17.27 2.45
N LYS A 295 -15.94 -17.69 1.66
CA LYS A 295 -14.68 -18.29 2.09
C LYS A 295 -13.45 -17.49 1.68
N ALA A 296 -13.57 -16.62 0.67
CA ALA A 296 -12.51 -15.75 0.18
C ALA A 296 -13.06 -14.40 -0.31
N ALA A 297 -12.21 -13.38 -0.37
CA ALA A 297 -12.54 -12.06 -0.88
C ALA A 297 -11.46 -11.57 -1.84
N TYR A 298 -11.82 -11.29 -3.09
CA TYR A 298 -10.91 -10.63 -4.01
C TYR A 298 -10.97 -9.11 -3.89
N THR A 299 -9.86 -8.44 -4.18
CA THR A 299 -9.82 -7.01 -4.40
C THR A 299 -8.73 -6.65 -5.39
N PHE A 300 -8.96 -5.59 -6.16
CA PHE A 300 -8.07 -5.10 -7.21
C PHE A 300 -7.85 -3.59 -7.03
N ASP A 301 -6.59 -3.17 -7.08
CA ASP A 301 -6.24 -1.75 -7.12
C ASP A 301 -6.15 -1.26 -8.58
N ALA A 302 -5.41 -0.18 -8.84
CA ALA A 302 -5.21 0.37 -10.17
C ALA A 302 -4.25 -0.50 -11.02
N GLY A 303 -4.63 -1.75 -11.29
CA GLY A 303 -3.90 -2.72 -12.12
C GLY A 303 -4.59 -4.09 -12.10
N PRO A 304 -4.06 -5.07 -12.85
CA PRO A 304 -4.72 -6.38 -13.01
C PRO A 304 -4.43 -7.36 -11.87
N ASN A 305 -3.52 -7.03 -10.95
CA ASN A 305 -3.08 -7.93 -9.88
C ASN A 305 -4.19 -8.09 -8.83
N ALA A 306 -4.47 -9.35 -8.49
CA ALA A 306 -5.48 -9.70 -7.52
C ALA A 306 -4.86 -9.83 -6.12
N VAL A 307 -5.57 -9.33 -5.12
CA VAL A 307 -5.31 -9.69 -3.72
C VAL A 307 -6.53 -10.46 -3.22
N ILE A 308 -6.30 -11.65 -2.66
CA ILE A 308 -7.34 -12.56 -2.19
C ILE A 308 -7.16 -12.75 -0.69
N TYR A 309 -8.09 -12.21 0.10
CA TYR A 309 -8.15 -12.41 1.54
C TYR A 309 -8.96 -13.65 1.89
N ALA A 310 -8.52 -14.40 2.89
CA ALA A 310 -9.30 -15.49 3.49
C ALA A 310 -8.78 -15.84 4.89
N PRO A 311 -9.58 -16.55 5.71
CA PRO A 311 -9.07 -17.19 6.91
C PRO A 311 -8.00 -18.23 6.56
N GLN A 312 -6.99 -18.38 7.41
CA GLN A 312 -5.86 -19.30 7.24
C GLN A 312 -6.28 -20.70 6.79
N GLN A 313 -7.35 -21.25 7.36
CA GLN A 313 -7.85 -22.60 7.06
C GLN A 313 -8.24 -22.80 5.59
N ASN A 314 -8.56 -21.73 4.86
CA ASN A 314 -8.99 -21.79 3.46
C ASN A 314 -7.82 -21.60 2.48
N MET A 315 -6.65 -21.15 2.95
CA MET A 315 -5.53 -20.78 2.06
C MET A 315 -5.03 -21.92 1.20
N ARG A 316 -4.98 -23.14 1.73
CA ARG A 316 -4.51 -24.32 0.98
C ARG A 316 -5.42 -24.62 -0.20
N GLU A 317 -6.73 -24.57 0.02
CA GLU A 317 -7.73 -24.85 -1.00
C GLU A 317 -7.74 -23.76 -2.09
N ILE A 318 -7.67 -22.49 -1.68
CA ILE A 318 -7.57 -21.36 -2.61
C ILE A 318 -6.30 -21.47 -3.46
N TYR A 319 -5.15 -21.78 -2.85
CA TYR A 319 -3.89 -21.97 -3.57
C TYR A 319 -3.97 -23.12 -4.58
N ALA A 320 -4.59 -24.24 -4.20
CA ALA A 320 -4.78 -25.38 -5.11
C ALA A 320 -5.67 -25.00 -6.32
N ILE A 321 -6.77 -24.28 -6.08
CA ILE A 321 -7.65 -23.77 -7.13
C ILE A 321 -6.90 -22.81 -8.07
N LEU A 322 -6.16 -21.84 -7.52
CA LEU A 322 -5.36 -20.91 -8.32
C LEU A 322 -4.28 -21.65 -9.12
N SER A 323 -3.64 -22.67 -8.54
CA SER A 323 -2.63 -23.47 -9.21
C SER A 323 -3.18 -24.31 -10.36
N HIS A 324 -4.42 -24.77 -10.24
CA HIS A 324 -5.12 -25.47 -11.33
C HIS A 324 -5.36 -24.54 -12.52
N TYR A 325 -5.89 -23.34 -12.28
CA TYR A 325 -6.26 -22.39 -13.34
C TYR A 325 -5.08 -21.61 -13.92
N PHE A 326 -4.02 -21.42 -13.15
CA PHE A 326 -2.85 -20.62 -13.53
C PHE A 326 -1.56 -21.41 -13.28
N PRO A 327 -1.29 -22.48 -14.07
CA PRO A 327 -0.12 -23.33 -13.86
C PRO A 327 1.21 -22.61 -14.08
N GLY A 328 2.27 -23.11 -13.43
CA GLY A 328 3.65 -22.66 -13.65
C GLY A 328 4.01 -21.27 -13.11
N HIS A 329 3.21 -20.73 -12.18
CA HIS A 329 3.55 -19.55 -11.39
C HIS A 329 4.61 -19.87 -10.32
N ALA A 330 5.45 -18.89 -9.99
CA ALA A 330 6.29 -18.97 -8.78
C ALA A 330 5.42 -18.82 -7.52
N PHE A 331 5.77 -19.49 -6.43
CA PHE A 331 5.06 -19.35 -5.16
C PHE A 331 6.01 -18.98 -4.04
N GLU A 332 5.76 -17.84 -3.41
CA GLU A 332 6.52 -17.35 -2.26
C GLU A 332 5.69 -17.53 -1.00
N ASP A 333 6.08 -18.51 -0.18
CA ASP A 333 5.30 -19.01 0.95
C ASP A 333 5.99 -18.75 2.28
N SER A 334 5.92 -17.50 2.75
CA SER A 334 6.53 -17.12 4.04
C SER A 334 5.87 -17.82 5.24
N LEU A 335 4.62 -18.27 5.09
CA LEU A 335 3.82 -18.85 6.18
C LEU A 335 3.77 -20.39 6.16
N GLY A 336 4.45 -21.04 5.20
CA GLY A 336 4.64 -22.50 5.18
C GLY A 336 3.39 -23.31 4.82
N LEU A 337 2.52 -22.77 3.97
CA LEU A 337 1.36 -23.45 3.39
C LEU A 337 1.70 -24.83 2.78
N LYS A 338 2.85 -24.94 2.09
CA LYS A 338 3.33 -26.14 1.38
C LYS A 338 4.04 -27.19 2.23
N LYS A 339 4.29 -26.98 3.53
CA LYS A 339 5.05 -27.94 4.37
C LYS A 339 4.40 -29.32 4.51
N ASN A 340 3.14 -29.48 4.10
CA ASN A 340 2.43 -30.74 4.04
C ASN A 340 2.08 -31.03 2.57
N ASP A 341 2.86 -31.89 1.90
CA ASP A 341 2.86 -32.23 0.46
C ASP A 341 1.55 -32.76 -0.16
N THR A 342 0.40 -32.57 0.49
CA THR A 342 -0.89 -32.92 -0.10
C THR A 342 -1.34 -31.82 -1.06
N VAL A 343 -1.09 -32.03 -2.36
CA VAL A 343 -1.84 -31.34 -3.42
C VAL A 343 -3.31 -31.65 -3.17
N HIS A 344 -4.06 -30.68 -2.64
CA HIS A 344 -5.49 -30.85 -2.47
C HIS A 344 -6.14 -30.88 -3.84
N ALA A 345 -6.95 -31.91 -4.09
CA ALA A 345 -7.89 -31.89 -5.19
C ALA A 345 -8.82 -30.67 -5.06
N LEU A 346 -9.33 -30.18 -6.19
CA LEU A 346 -10.37 -29.14 -6.17
C LEU A 346 -11.55 -29.59 -5.27
N PRO A 347 -12.24 -28.65 -4.61
CA PRO A 347 -13.42 -28.98 -3.81
C PRO A 347 -14.40 -29.83 -4.62
N GLN A 348 -14.99 -30.87 -4.01
CA GLN A 348 -15.81 -31.87 -4.72
C GLN A 348 -16.95 -31.27 -5.56
N ASN A 349 -17.53 -30.16 -5.10
CA ASN A 349 -18.65 -29.48 -5.78
C ASN A 349 -18.21 -28.29 -6.65
N PHE A 350 -16.92 -28.05 -6.86
CA PHE A 350 -16.44 -26.89 -7.61
C PHE A 350 -16.70 -27.06 -9.12
N ASP A 351 -17.45 -26.14 -9.74
CA ASP A 351 -17.66 -26.18 -11.18
C ASP A 351 -16.39 -25.72 -11.90
N THR A 352 -15.68 -26.67 -12.52
CA THR A 352 -14.41 -26.37 -13.18
C THR A 352 -14.57 -25.55 -14.46
N ARG A 353 -15.79 -25.40 -14.98
CA ARG A 353 -16.09 -24.70 -16.24
C ARG A 353 -16.19 -23.18 -16.09
N VAL A 354 -16.09 -22.65 -14.87
CA VAL A 354 -16.21 -21.21 -14.59
C VAL A 354 -15.10 -20.35 -15.21
N SER A 355 -14.00 -20.97 -15.61
CA SER A 355 -12.92 -20.33 -16.32
C SER A 355 -12.14 -21.35 -17.15
N PRO A 356 -11.52 -20.96 -18.29
CA PRO A 356 -10.48 -21.80 -18.88
C PRO A 356 -9.26 -21.90 -17.95
N VAL A 357 -8.49 -22.97 -18.10
CA VAL A 357 -7.12 -23.06 -17.60
C VAL A 357 -6.24 -22.22 -18.52
N PHE A 358 -5.48 -21.29 -17.95
CA PHE A 358 -4.63 -20.38 -18.71
C PHE A 358 -3.25 -20.98 -18.99
N SER A 359 -2.57 -20.43 -20.00
CA SER A 359 -1.20 -20.78 -20.29
C SER A 359 -0.27 -20.42 -19.14
N GLN A 360 0.86 -21.12 -19.05
CA GLN A 360 1.91 -20.82 -18.09
C GLN A 360 2.34 -19.35 -18.17
N GLY A 361 2.50 -18.71 -17.01
CA GLY A 361 2.90 -17.30 -16.89
C GLY A 361 1.75 -16.28 -16.94
N ALA A 362 0.51 -16.71 -17.13
CA ALA A 362 -0.66 -15.83 -17.02
C ALA A 362 -0.80 -15.19 -15.62
N VAL A 363 -0.41 -15.93 -14.59
CA VAL A 363 -0.01 -15.40 -13.29
C VAL A 363 1.47 -15.73 -13.14
N LYS A 364 2.31 -14.70 -12.93
CA LYS A 364 3.77 -14.86 -12.82
C LYS A 364 4.17 -15.41 -11.45
N GLN A 365 3.55 -14.87 -10.40
CA GLN A 365 3.88 -15.18 -9.02
C GLN A 365 2.64 -15.11 -8.14
N ILE A 366 2.59 -15.97 -7.12
CA ILE A 366 1.66 -15.87 -6.00
C ILE A 366 2.48 -15.63 -4.72
N LEU A 367 2.17 -14.55 -4.01
CA LEU A 367 2.75 -14.23 -2.70
C LEU A 367 1.76 -14.58 -1.60
N HIS A 368 2.19 -15.34 -0.59
CA HIS A 368 1.33 -15.69 0.55
C HIS A 368 1.72 -14.90 1.80
N THR A 369 0.87 -13.95 2.20
CA THR A 369 1.15 -12.98 3.26
C THR A 369 0.01 -12.87 4.28
N LYS A 370 0.14 -11.94 5.23
CA LYS A 370 -0.83 -11.68 6.31
C LYS A 370 -0.81 -10.22 6.73
N ALA A 371 -1.76 -9.83 7.58
CA ALA A 371 -1.72 -8.56 8.28
C ALA A 371 -0.48 -8.48 9.20
N ASP A 372 0.15 -7.31 9.30
CA ASP A 372 1.37 -7.12 10.08
C ASP A 372 1.50 -5.68 10.63
N ASP A 373 2.59 -5.44 11.36
CA ASP A 373 2.93 -4.17 12.00
C ASP A 373 3.19 -3.00 11.04
N GLY A 374 3.36 -1.80 11.63
CA GLY A 374 3.72 -0.57 10.92
C GLY A 374 5.22 -0.42 10.69
N PRO A 375 5.70 0.76 10.26
CA PRO A 375 7.11 0.98 9.91
C PRO A 375 8.11 0.61 11.01
N ARG A 376 9.21 -0.06 10.63
CA ARG A 376 10.26 -0.54 11.55
C ARG A 376 11.53 0.28 11.41
N VAL A 377 12.19 0.59 12.53
CA VAL A 377 13.54 1.17 12.52
C VAL A 377 14.55 0.03 12.45
N LEU A 378 15.56 0.17 11.59
CA LEU A 378 16.64 -0.81 11.44
C LEU A 378 17.97 -0.22 11.94
N ASP A 379 18.90 -1.09 12.32
CA ASP A 379 20.28 -0.69 12.55
C ASP A 379 20.91 -0.23 11.21
N SER A 380 21.21 1.07 11.12
CA SER A 380 21.82 1.67 9.94
C SER A 380 23.20 1.09 9.61
N ALA A 381 23.98 0.65 10.62
CA ALA A 381 25.30 0.07 10.38
C ALA A 381 25.20 -1.24 9.59
N GLN A 382 24.20 -2.07 9.93
CA GLN A 382 23.98 -3.37 9.29
C GLN A 382 23.15 -3.26 8.01
N TYR A 383 22.06 -2.50 8.03
CA TYR A 383 21.03 -2.50 6.98
C TYR A 383 20.98 -1.23 6.14
N GLY A 384 21.78 -0.21 6.48
CA GLY A 384 21.80 1.07 5.78
C GLY A 384 22.17 0.94 4.31
N LEU A 385 21.59 1.81 3.49
CA LEU A 385 21.76 1.82 2.04
C LEU A 385 22.87 2.75 1.54
N LEU A 386 23.48 3.53 2.44
CA LEU A 386 24.54 4.49 2.11
C LEU A 386 25.91 3.97 2.57
N ASN A 387 26.93 4.20 1.76
CA ASN A 387 28.33 3.88 2.07
C ASN A 387 28.96 4.90 3.04
N ALA A 388 30.28 4.85 3.25
CA ALA A 388 30.96 5.76 4.16
C ALA A 388 30.88 7.23 3.70
N GLU A 389 30.85 7.47 2.39
CA GLU A 389 30.76 8.79 1.76
C GLU A 389 29.31 9.34 1.70
N GLY A 390 28.32 8.54 2.11
CA GLY A 390 26.92 8.92 2.05
C GLY A 390 26.31 8.80 0.65
N LEU A 391 26.88 7.96 -0.21
CA LEU A 391 26.37 7.61 -1.53
C LEU A 391 25.74 6.19 -1.50
N PRO A 392 24.85 5.84 -2.43
CA PRO A 392 24.26 4.51 -2.46
C PRO A 392 25.31 3.38 -2.51
N LYS A 393 25.13 2.35 -1.68
CA LYS A 393 25.93 1.11 -1.74
C LYS A 393 25.75 0.35 -3.07
N ARG A 394 24.63 0.58 -3.76
CA ARG A 394 24.28 -0.02 -5.05
C ARG A 394 23.72 1.07 -5.97
N LEU A 395 24.28 1.19 -7.16
CA LEU A 395 23.77 2.00 -8.27
C LEU A 395 23.24 1.06 -9.35
N ALA A 396 22.25 1.52 -10.12
CA ALA A 396 21.60 0.75 -11.18
C ALA A 396 22.41 0.72 -12.49
#